data_AF-A0A7G7MMB3-F1
#
_entry.id   AF-A0A7G7MMB3-F1
#
_cell.length_a   1.000
_cell.length_b   1.000
_cell.length_c   1.000
_cell.angle_alpha   90.00
_cell.angle_beta   90.00
_cell.angle_gamma   90.00
#
_symmetry.space_group_name_H-M   'P 1'
#
loop_
_entity.id
_entity.type
_entity.pdbx_description
1 polymer ?
#
loop_
_entity_poly.entity_id
_entity_poly.type
_entity_poly.pdbx_seq_one_letter_code
_entity_poly.pdbx_strand_id
1 'polypeptide(L)'
;MGKGRLLFGAVAFVVIVGSCNNARNEVDAPSVASEASNSAAAPQVVAASTVDRAVESECFSDDTVYDDEDTCHPGGELVSVARVLDGNTLELADGRTVRLLGVQVPDVDACACPGATEFTRGIVGGHPIKLHAEPGVESDEIGRLLRYVQYS
;
A
#
# COMPACT_ATOMS: atom_id res chain seq x y z
N MET A 1 -13.11 53.60 -49.50
CA MET A 1 -12.00 52.68 -49.80
C MET A 1 -11.55 52.04 -48.48
N GLY A 2 -12.17 50.91 -48.10
CA GLY A 2 -11.91 50.26 -46.80
C GLY A 2 -10.66 49.39 -46.85
N LYS A 3 -9.71 49.58 -45.93
CA LYS A 3 -8.58 48.68 -45.72
C LYS A 3 -8.89 47.81 -44.51
N GLY A 4 -9.11 46.53 -44.74
CA GLY A 4 -9.32 45.54 -43.69
C GLY A 4 -8.28 44.43 -43.78
N ARG A 5 -7.82 44.02 -42.59
CA ARG A 5 -7.35 42.68 -42.18
C ARG A 5 -5.92 42.34 -42.67
N LEU A 6 -5.12 41.48 -42.02
CA LEU A 6 -5.34 40.50 -40.95
C LEU A 6 -4.15 40.55 -39.98
N LEU A 7 -4.40 40.47 -38.66
CA LEU A 7 -3.39 40.02 -37.70
C LEU A 7 -3.47 38.50 -37.64
N PHE A 8 -2.43 37.82 -38.14
CA PHE A 8 -2.25 36.38 -37.93
C PHE A 8 -1.81 36.16 -36.48
N GLY A 9 -2.75 35.79 -35.60
CA GLY A 9 -2.45 35.30 -34.27
C GLY A 9 -1.97 33.85 -34.36
N ALA A 10 -0.71 33.60 -34.06
CA ALA A 10 -0.20 32.24 -33.90
C ALA A 10 -0.72 31.67 -32.57
N VAL A 11 -1.55 30.63 -32.63
CA VAL A 11 -1.94 29.84 -31.45
C VAL A 11 -0.90 28.75 -31.27
N ALA A 12 -0.06 28.87 -30.24
CA ALA A 12 0.85 27.81 -29.85
C ALA A 12 0.10 26.76 -29.01
N PHE A 13 -0.03 25.54 -29.54
CA PHE A 13 -0.48 24.38 -28.78
C PHE A 13 0.72 23.83 -28.00
N VAL A 14 0.75 24.00 -26.68
CA VAL A 14 1.73 23.36 -25.81
C VAL A 14 1.22 21.97 -25.47
N VAL A 15 1.79 20.95 -26.09
CA VAL A 15 1.56 19.54 -25.74
C VAL A 15 2.52 19.18 -24.61
N ILE A 16 2.02 19.09 -23.38
CA ILE A 16 2.80 18.61 -22.23
C ILE A 16 2.75 17.07 -22.26
N VAL A 17 3.81 16.45 -22.77
CA VAL A 17 4.02 15.00 -22.66
C VAL A 17 4.76 14.76 -21.35
N GLY A 18 4.06 14.21 -20.35
CA GLY A 18 4.67 13.84 -19.06
C GLY A 18 5.73 12.76 -19.27
N SER A 19 6.99 13.05 -18.94
CA SER A 19 8.10 12.10 -19.00
C SER A 19 8.37 11.54 -17.60
N CYS A 20 8.45 10.21 -17.48
CA CYS A 20 8.89 9.47 -16.30
C CYS A 20 10.37 9.84 -16.00
N ASN A 21 10.66 10.81 -15.12
CA ASN A 21 12.04 11.15 -14.74
C ASN A 21 12.50 10.30 -13.56
N ASN A 22 13.40 9.35 -13.81
CA ASN A 22 13.94 8.43 -12.82
C ASN A 22 15.13 9.07 -12.11
N ALA A 23 14.88 9.88 -11.08
CA ALA A 23 15.93 10.44 -10.23
C ALA A 23 16.34 9.41 -9.17
N ARG A 24 17.48 8.74 -9.41
CA ARG A 24 18.17 7.91 -8.42
C ARG A 24 18.77 8.84 -7.36
N ASN A 25 18.22 8.86 -6.15
CA ASN A 25 18.90 9.48 -5.01
C ASN A 25 19.89 8.49 -4.41
N GLU A 26 21.14 8.95 -4.40
CA GLU A 26 22.33 8.30 -3.87
C GLU A 26 22.22 8.11 -2.35
N VAL A 27 22.61 6.92 -1.89
CA VAL A 27 22.61 6.50 -0.50
C VAL A 27 23.85 7.09 0.18
N ASP A 28 23.65 7.89 1.22
CA ASP A 28 24.70 8.28 2.15
C ASP A 28 24.30 7.90 3.58
N ALA A 29 25.09 6.99 4.17
CA ALA A 29 25.14 6.68 5.59
C ALA A 29 26.50 6.02 5.88
N PRO A 30 27.02 5.95 7.12
CA PRO A 30 26.68 6.68 8.35
C PRO A 30 27.92 7.31 9.05
N SER A 31 27.71 8.20 10.03
CA SER A 31 28.72 8.52 11.05
C SER A 31 28.24 8.11 12.42
N VAL A 32 29.02 7.25 13.05
CA VAL A 32 28.95 6.77 14.43
C VAL A 32 29.32 7.86 15.44
N ALA A 33 28.63 7.89 16.57
CA ALA A 33 29.20 8.24 17.88
C ALA A 33 28.33 7.67 19.00
N SER A 34 28.96 6.85 19.85
CA SER A 34 28.44 6.26 21.09
C SER A 34 28.43 7.30 22.21
N GLU A 35 27.43 7.25 23.10
CA GLU A 35 27.65 7.43 24.55
C GLU A 35 26.64 6.58 25.33
N ALA A 36 27.15 5.83 26.30
CA ALA A 36 26.39 5.09 27.30
C ALA A 36 26.50 5.83 28.63
N SER A 37 25.40 5.97 29.39
CA SER A 37 25.46 5.95 30.86
C SER A 37 24.07 5.85 31.52
N ASN A 38 24.04 5.09 32.61
CA ASN A 38 22.90 4.55 33.35
C ASN A 38 22.06 5.57 34.16
N SER A 39 20.81 5.22 34.47
CA SER A 39 20.42 4.68 35.81
C SER A 39 19.02 5.09 36.29
N ALA A 40 18.18 4.07 36.48
CA ALA A 40 17.16 3.84 37.51
C ALA A 40 16.22 4.98 38.00
N ALA A 41 14.92 4.80 37.75
CA ALA A 41 13.85 4.91 38.76
C ALA A 41 12.58 4.15 38.31
N ALA A 42 12.08 3.25 39.16
CA ALA A 42 10.83 2.49 38.99
C ALA A 42 9.63 3.27 39.59
N PRO A 43 8.42 2.67 39.70
CA PRO A 43 7.39 2.55 38.67
C PRO A 43 6.18 3.43 38.99
N GLN A 44 5.72 4.27 38.05
CA GLN A 44 4.44 4.99 38.20
C GLN A 44 3.34 4.09 37.65
N VAL A 45 2.66 3.42 38.58
CA VAL A 45 1.43 2.67 38.38
C VAL A 45 0.34 3.67 38.01
N VAL A 46 0.16 3.94 36.72
CA VAL A 46 -1.06 4.56 36.22
C VAL A 46 -2.07 3.45 35.97
N ALA A 47 -3.19 3.58 36.66
CA ALA A 47 -4.30 2.65 36.68
C ALA A 47 -4.71 2.24 35.25
N ALA A 48 -4.94 0.93 35.09
CA ALA A 48 -5.56 0.36 33.92
C ALA A 48 -6.90 1.08 33.66
N SER A 49 -6.91 1.89 32.61
CA SER A 49 -8.11 2.46 32.05
C SER A 49 -8.83 1.32 31.32
N THR A 50 -9.69 0.59 32.05
CA THR A 50 -10.66 -0.32 31.44
C THR A 50 -11.81 0.53 30.91
N VAL A 51 -11.57 1.23 29.80
CA VAL A 51 -12.63 1.82 28.99
C VAL A 51 -12.66 1.06 27.68
N ASP A 52 -13.84 0.49 27.43
CA ASP A 52 -14.27 -0.21 26.24
C ASP A 52 -13.48 -1.46 25.86
N ARG A 53 -14.10 -2.61 26.15
CA ARG A 53 -13.98 -3.77 25.28
C ARG A 53 -14.08 -3.24 23.85
N ALA A 54 -13.05 -3.47 23.06
CA ALA A 54 -13.09 -3.30 21.63
C ALA A 54 -14.49 -3.73 21.15
N VAL A 55 -15.29 -2.77 20.72
CA VAL A 55 -16.35 -3.07 19.78
C VAL A 55 -15.57 -3.52 18.57
N GLU A 56 -15.27 -4.82 18.49
CA GLU A 56 -15.04 -5.47 17.22
C GLU A 56 -16.22 -4.99 16.38
N SER A 57 -15.96 -4.09 15.45
CA SER A 57 -16.95 -3.75 14.44
C SER A 57 -17.21 -5.08 13.73
N GLU A 58 -18.29 -5.74 14.13
CA GLU A 58 -18.71 -7.01 13.56
C GLU A 58 -19.15 -6.73 12.14
N CYS A 59 -18.15 -6.78 11.28
CA CYS A 59 -18.26 -6.90 9.85
C CYS A 59 -19.15 -8.11 9.56
N PHE A 60 -20.40 -7.87 9.21
CA PHE A 60 -21.36 -8.91 8.85
C PHE A 60 -21.64 -8.76 7.37
N SER A 61 -20.97 -9.59 6.55
CA SER A 61 -21.31 -9.76 5.15
C SER A 61 -21.69 -11.24 4.97
N ASP A 62 -22.89 -11.48 4.46
CA ASP A 62 -23.37 -12.81 4.07
C ASP A 62 -22.66 -13.21 2.76
N ASP A 63 -21.38 -13.53 2.91
CA ASP A 63 -20.63 -14.53 2.15
C ASP A 63 -20.74 -14.50 0.62
N THR A 64 -20.27 -13.40 0.01
CA THR A 64 -19.39 -13.47 -1.17
C THR A 64 -18.33 -12.38 -1.03
N VAL A 65 -17.11 -12.58 -1.53
CA VAL A 65 -16.07 -11.53 -1.61
C VAL A 65 -16.45 -10.40 -2.62
N TYR A 66 -17.66 -10.46 -3.20
CA TYR A 66 -18.10 -9.65 -4.32
C TYR A 66 -19.49 -9.02 -4.11
N ASP A 67 -19.96 -8.85 -2.88
CA ASP A 67 -21.14 -8.02 -2.64
C ASP A 67 -20.75 -6.55 -2.88
N ASP A 68 -21.42 -5.89 -3.83
CA ASP A 68 -21.15 -4.51 -4.27
C ASP A 68 -21.43 -3.44 -3.19
N GLU A 69 -21.64 -3.86 -1.95
CA GLU A 69 -21.82 -2.99 -0.80
C GLU A 69 -20.46 -2.79 -0.10
N ASP A 70 -20.28 -1.66 0.58
CA ASP A 70 -19.06 -1.32 1.33
C ASP A 70 -19.01 -2.17 2.62
N THR A 71 -19.02 -3.49 2.44
CA THR A 71 -19.07 -4.48 3.52
C THR A 71 -17.65 -4.79 3.90
N CYS A 72 -17.32 -4.48 5.15
CA CYS A 72 -16.16 -5.12 5.71
C CYS A 72 -16.45 -6.63 5.77
N HIS A 73 -15.62 -7.45 5.14
CA HIS A 73 -15.79 -8.90 5.18
C HIS A 73 -15.47 -9.42 6.60
N PRO A 74 -16.38 -10.20 7.24
CA PRO A 74 -16.10 -10.85 8.51
C PRO A 74 -14.83 -11.69 8.43
N GLY A 75 -14.07 -11.73 9.52
CA GLY A 75 -12.85 -12.53 9.61
C GLY A 75 -11.65 -11.86 8.93
N GLY A 76 -10.87 -12.69 8.22
CA GLY A 76 -9.56 -12.35 7.68
C GLY A 76 -8.44 -12.45 8.71
N GLU A 77 -7.26 -12.85 8.24
CA GLU A 77 -6.06 -12.89 9.06
C GLU A 77 -5.46 -11.48 9.19
N LEU A 78 -5.41 -10.93 10.40
CA LEU A 78 -4.76 -9.64 10.63
C LEU A 78 -3.24 -9.80 10.60
N VAL A 79 -2.57 -9.08 9.71
CA VAL A 79 -1.12 -9.19 9.48
C VAL A 79 -0.47 -7.81 9.35
N SER A 80 0.84 -7.78 9.59
CA SER A 80 1.67 -6.61 9.33
C SER A 80 2.46 -6.80 8.04
N VAL A 81 2.48 -5.78 7.18
CA VAL A 81 3.31 -5.76 5.96
C VAL A 81 4.73 -5.33 6.31
N ALA A 82 5.72 -6.14 5.94
CA ALA A 82 7.13 -5.77 6.06
C ALA A 82 7.56 -4.84 4.92
N ARG A 83 7.20 -5.19 3.68
CA ARG A 83 7.46 -4.37 2.49
C ARG A 83 6.57 -4.76 1.31
N VAL A 84 6.38 -3.81 0.41
CA VAL A 84 5.76 -4.03 -0.91
C VAL A 84 6.87 -4.35 -1.91
N LEU A 85 6.81 -5.54 -2.53
CA LEU A 85 7.79 -6.00 -3.51
C LEU A 85 7.50 -5.42 -4.90
N ASP A 86 6.22 -5.46 -5.30
CA ASP A 86 5.68 -4.84 -6.51
C ASP A 86 4.20 -4.48 -6.32
N GLY A 87 3.52 -4.00 -7.35
CA GLY A 87 2.12 -3.55 -7.26
C GLY A 87 1.07 -4.64 -6.95
N ASN A 88 1.45 -5.92 -6.85
CA ASN A 88 0.54 -6.98 -6.40
C ASN A 88 1.22 -8.05 -5.52
N THR A 89 2.41 -7.79 -5.00
CA THR A 89 3.16 -8.74 -4.17
C THR A 89 3.64 -8.07 -2.88
N LEU A 90 3.27 -8.66 -1.75
CA LEU A 90 3.60 -8.21 -0.40
C LEU A 90 4.52 -9.22 0.28
N GLU A 91 5.47 -8.72 1.07
CA GLU A 91 6.17 -9.51 2.09
C GLU A 91 5.61 -9.12 3.46
N LEU A 92 5.19 -10.11 4.23
CA LEU A 92 4.65 -9.93 5.57
C LEU A 92 5.78 -9.94 6.62
N ALA A 93 5.51 -9.37 7.79
CA ALA A 93 6.45 -9.31 8.91
C ALA A 93 6.89 -10.70 9.42
N ASP A 94 6.10 -11.75 9.17
CA ASP A 94 6.43 -13.13 9.52
C ASP A 94 7.19 -13.89 8.42
N GLY A 95 7.54 -13.21 7.33
CA GLY A 95 8.33 -13.75 6.22
C GLY A 95 7.50 -14.43 5.12
N ARG A 96 6.18 -14.55 5.27
CA ARG A 96 5.33 -15.05 4.18
C ARG A 96 5.26 -14.02 3.04
N THR A 97 5.11 -14.52 1.81
CA THR A 97 4.89 -13.69 0.63
C THR A 97 3.47 -13.89 0.13
N VAL A 98 2.78 -12.79 -0.17
CA VAL A 98 1.39 -12.78 -0.64
C VAL A 98 1.33 -12.18 -2.03
N ARG A 99 0.64 -12.84 -2.95
CA ARG A 99 0.22 -12.29 -4.23
C ARG A 99 -1.27 -11.96 -4.17
N LEU A 100 -1.61 -10.74 -4.58
CA LEU A 100 -2.98 -10.26 -4.57
C LEU A 100 -3.81 -10.97 -5.65
N LEU A 101 -4.93 -11.57 -5.23
CA LEU A 101 -5.90 -12.17 -6.15
C LEU A 101 -6.62 -11.09 -6.97
N GLY A 102 -6.86 -11.39 -8.25
CA GLY A 102 -7.56 -10.48 -9.18
C GLY A 102 -6.75 -9.27 -9.66
N VAL A 103 -5.53 -9.06 -9.17
CA VAL A 103 -4.68 -7.92 -9.54
C VAL A 103 -3.56 -8.35 -10.47
N GLN A 104 -3.50 -7.72 -11.64
CA GLN A 104 -2.38 -7.86 -12.58
C GLN A 104 -1.59 -6.55 -12.60
N VAL A 105 -0.26 -6.65 -12.50
CA VAL A 105 0.66 -5.51 -12.57
C VAL A 105 1.28 -5.37 -13.97
N PRO A 106 1.63 -4.14 -14.38
CA PRO A 106 2.45 -3.92 -15.57
C PRO A 106 3.79 -4.65 -15.49
N ASP A 107 4.38 -4.93 -16.65
CA ASP A 107 5.75 -5.45 -16.73
C ASP A 107 6.75 -4.47 -16.08
N VAL A 108 7.85 -5.00 -15.57
CA VAL A 108 8.86 -4.24 -14.79
C VAL A 108 9.51 -3.09 -15.57
N ASP A 109 9.50 -3.15 -16.90
CA ASP A 109 10.02 -2.13 -17.81
C ASP A 109 8.95 -1.12 -18.26
N ALA A 110 7.68 -1.34 -17.93
CA ALA A 110 6.61 -0.39 -18.21
C ALA A 110 6.71 0.85 -17.29
N CYS A 111 6.51 2.06 -17.86
CA CYS A 111 6.53 3.33 -17.10
C CYS A 111 5.48 3.38 -15.97
N ALA A 112 4.44 2.54 -16.00
CA ALA A 112 3.44 2.44 -14.94
C ALA A 112 3.87 1.55 -13.74
N CYS A 113 4.88 0.69 -13.88
CA CYS A 113 5.28 -0.25 -12.83
C CYS A 113 5.67 0.44 -11.51
N PRO A 114 6.50 1.52 -11.49
CA PRO A 114 6.82 2.22 -10.26
C PRO A 114 5.57 2.80 -9.57
N GLY A 115 4.64 3.34 -10.36
CA GLY A 115 3.39 3.92 -9.86
C GLY A 115 2.50 2.86 -9.19
N ALA A 116 2.42 1.65 -9.75
CA ALA A 116 1.65 0.55 -9.14
C ALA A 116 2.23 0.12 -7.78
N THR A 117 3.56 0.05 -7.69
CA THR A 117 4.26 -0.26 -6.43
C THR A 117 4.05 0.83 -5.38
N GLU A 118 4.21 2.10 -5.74
CA GLU A 118 3.97 3.22 -4.82
C GLU A 118 2.51 3.31 -4.36
N PHE A 119 1.56 3.10 -5.28
CA PHE A 119 0.14 3.08 -4.95
C PHE A 119 -0.16 2.01 -3.88
N THR A 120 0.31 0.79 -4.13
CA THR A 120 0.12 -0.33 -3.18
C THR A 120 0.76 -0.02 -1.83
N ARG A 121 1.98 0.54 -1.83
CA ARG A 121 2.66 0.96 -0.59
C ARG A 121 1.87 2.03 0.16
N GLY A 122 1.23 2.96 -0.54
CA GLY A 122 0.43 4.02 0.06
C GLY A 122 -0.81 3.50 0.79
N ILE A 123 -1.43 2.42 0.31
CA ILE A 123 -2.67 1.87 0.88
C ILE A 123 -2.43 0.79 1.95
N VAL A 124 -1.33 0.03 1.87
CA VAL A 124 -1.04 -1.04 2.85
C VAL A 124 0.00 -0.67 3.90
N GLY A 125 0.65 0.50 3.75
CA GLY A 125 1.73 0.93 4.63
C GLY A 125 1.25 1.49 5.97
N GLY A 126 2.05 1.27 7.01
CA GLY A 126 1.91 1.95 8.30
C GLY A 126 0.85 1.38 9.26
N HIS A 127 0.02 0.44 8.81
CA HIS A 127 -1.06 -0.14 9.61
C HIS A 127 -1.22 -1.65 9.30
N PRO A 128 -1.79 -2.44 10.22
CA PRO A 128 -2.16 -3.82 9.93
C PRO A 128 -3.23 -3.90 8.82
N ILE A 129 -3.15 -4.94 8.00
CA ILE A 129 -4.14 -5.26 6.96
C ILE A 129 -4.80 -6.60 7.28
N LYS A 130 -5.94 -6.88 6.65
CA LYS A 130 -6.58 -8.20 6.72
C LYS A 130 -6.38 -8.97 5.41
N LEU A 131 -5.99 -10.23 5.53
CA LEU A 131 -5.90 -11.17 4.41
C LEU A 131 -7.10 -12.10 4.39
N HIS A 132 -7.76 -12.20 3.25
CA HIS A 132 -8.88 -13.11 3.03
C HIS A 132 -8.47 -14.20 2.02
N ALA A 133 -8.79 -15.45 2.35
CA ALA A 133 -8.53 -16.59 1.48
C ALA A 133 -9.73 -16.84 0.56
N GLU A 134 -9.46 -17.27 -0.66
CA GLU A 134 -10.47 -17.78 -1.59
C GLU A 134 -10.55 -19.31 -1.44
N PRO A 135 -11.74 -19.89 -1.21
CA PRO A 135 -11.88 -21.34 -1.05
C PRO A 135 -11.26 -22.15 -2.19
N GLY A 136 -10.31 -23.01 -1.85
CA GLY A 136 -9.61 -23.87 -2.82
C GLY A 136 -8.46 -23.18 -3.56
N VAL A 137 -8.12 -21.93 -3.21
CA VAL A 137 -7.02 -21.17 -3.80
C VAL A 137 -6.05 -20.71 -2.71
N GLU A 138 -5.03 -21.54 -2.46
CA GLU A 138 -4.10 -21.30 -1.35
C GLU A 138 -2.84 -20.56 -1.75
N SER A 139 -2.11 -21.09 -2.75
CA SER A 139 -0.80 -20.57 -3.15
C SER A 139 -0.52 -20.79 -4.63
N ASP A 140 0.37 -19.99 -5.20
CA ASP A 140 0.89 -20.20 -6.55
C ASP A 140 2.02 -21.26 -6.59
N GLU A 141 2.50 -21.56 -7.80
CA GLU A 141 3.52 -22.60 -8.04
C GLU A 141 4.86 -22.34 -7.34
N ILE A 142 5.14 -21.09 -6.99
CA ILE A 142 6.39 -20.69 -6.31
C ILE A 142 6.19 -20.49 -4.80
N GLY A 143 5.01 -20.81 -4.28
CA GLY A 143 4.71 -20.84 -2.85
C GLY A 143 4.27 -19.51 -2.24
N ARG A 144 3.90 -18.50 -3.05
CA ARG A 144 3.27 -17.29 -2.51
C ARG A 144 1.82 -17.58 -2.16
N LEU A 145 1.34 -17.09 -1.03
CA LEU A 145 -0.06 -17.15 -0.69
C LEU A 145 -0.90 -16.30 -1.65
N LEU A 146 -2.06 -16.79 -2.04
CA LEU A 146 -3.01 -16.08 -2.89
C LEU A 146 -4.14 -15.53 -2.00
N ARG A 147 -4.19 -14.21 -1.82
CA ARG A 147 -5.13 -13.58 -0.88
C ARG A 147 -5.74 -12.31 -1.46
N TYR A 148 -6.94 -11.96 -1.00
CA TYR A 148 -7.45 -10.59 -1.09
C TYR A 148 -6.92 -9.78 0.09
N VAL A 149 -6.74 -8.48 -0.12
CA VAL A 149 -6.31 -7.54 0.92
C VAL A 149 -7.43 -6.56 1.21
N GLN A 150 -7.74 -6.43 2.50
CA GLN A 150 -8.59 -5.39 3.03
C GLN A 150 -7.74 -4.45 3.89
N TYR A 151 -7.82 -3.16 3.61
CA TYR A 151 -7.14 -2.07 4.31
C TYR A 151 -8.17 -1.02 4.75
N SER A 152 -7.87 -0.28 5.82
CA SER A 152 -8.75 0.72 6.44
C SER A 152 -8.25 2.14 6.22
#